data_AF-A0A0A2HS77-F1
#
_entry.id   AF-A0A0A2HS77-F1
#
_cell.length_a   1.000
_cell.length_b   1.000
_cell.length_c   1.000
_cell.angle_alpha   90.00
_cell.angle_beta   90.00
_cell.angle_gamma   90.00
#
_symmetry.space_group_name_H-M   'P 1'
#
loop_
_entity.id
_entity.type
_entity.pdbx_description
1 polymer ?
#
loop_
_entity_poly.entity_id
_entity_poly.type
_entity_poly.pdbx_seq_one_letter_code
_entity_poly.pdbx_strand_id
1 'polypeptide(L)' 'MSDTVNYYFTFGFNQGYDNGYKKITVPAGPYAYQNARTEMVRQYGIKWGFQYTEEQFLPQLKRWPLWEVK' A
#
# COMPACT_ATOMS: atom_id res chain seq x y z
N MET A 1 2.51 23.30 -6.67
CA MET A 1 2.14 21.89 -6.87
C MET A 1 2.26 21.23 -5.50
N SER A 2 1.24 20.51 -5.04
CA SER A 2 1.37 19.76 -3.78
C SER A 2 2.12 18.47 -4.09
N ASP A 3 3.27 18.27 -3.45
CA ASP A 3 4.04 17.04 -3.60
C ASP A 3 3.21 15.83 -3.14
N THR A 4 3.44 14.67 -3.76
CA THR A 4 2.75 13.42 -3.42
C THR A 4 3.74 12.32 -3.08
N VAL A 5 3.27 11.34 -2.32
CA VAL A 5 4.03 10.18 -1.87
C VAL A 5 3.17 8.93 -2.02
N ASN A 6 3.82 7.84 -2.41
CA ASN A 6 3.21 6.54 -2.57
C ASN A 6 3.46 5.66 -1.34
N TYR A 7 2.39 5.02 -0.89
CA TYR A 7 2.45 3.92 0.08
C TYR A 7 1.89 2.66 -0.53
N TYR A 8 2.45 1.53 -0.14
CA TYR A 8 2.12 0.22 -0.69
C TYR A 8 1.61 -0.69 0.43
N PHE A 9 0.42 -1.25 0.26
CA PHE A 9 -0.23 -2.13 1.23
C PHE A 9 -0.27 -3.54 0.67
N THR A 10 0.35 -4.49 1.36
CA THR A 10 0.30 -5.91 0.96
C THR A 10 -0.89 -6.60 1.60
N PHE A 11 -1.43 -7.61 0.92
CA PHE A 11 -2.46 -8.49 1.48
C PHE A 11 -1.82 -9.78 2.00
N GLY A 12 -2.25 -10.21 3.18
CA GLY A 12 -1.82 -11.49 3.75
C GLY A 12 -2.51 -12.69 3.12
N PHE A 13 -2.04 -13.89 3.45
CA PHE A 13 -2.68 -15.14 3.05
C PHE A 13 -4.12 -15.21 3.58
N ASN A 14 -5.07 -15.70 2.78
CA ASN A 14 -6.52 -15.77 3.08
C ASN A 14 -7.22 -14.41 3.24
N GLN A 15 -6.63 -13.31 2.75
CA GLN A 15 -7.29 -11.99 2.76
C GLN A 15 -8.02 -11.65 1.45
N GLY A 16 -8.12 -12.61 0.52
CA GLY A 16 -8.87 -12.47 -0.75
C GLY A 16 -8.05 -11.92 -1.92
N TYR A 17 -6.82 -11.47 -1.64
CA TYR A 17 -5.87 -10.95 -2.63
C TYR A 17 -4.50 -11.55 -2.38
N ASP A 18 -4.36 -12.88 -2.48
CA ASP A 18 -3.08 -13.54 -2.20
C ASP A 18 -1.98 -13.01 -3.12
N ASN A 19 -0.83 -12.62 -2.53
CA ASN A 19 0.27 -11.91 -3.18
C ASN A 19 -0.11 -10.56 -3.83
N GLY A 20 -1.30 -10.04 -3.51
CA GLY A 20 -1.74 -8.74 -3.95
C GLY A 20 -1.07 -7.62 -3.16
N TYR A 21 -0.97 -6.45 -3.77
CA TYR A 21 -0.72 -5.20 -3.07
C TYR A 21 -1.61 -4.08 -3.61
N LYS A 22 -1.84 -3.03 -2.82
CA LYS A 22 -2.48 -1.79 -3.26
C LYS A 22 -1.53 -0.62 -3.11
N LYS A 23 -1.33 0.14 -4.18
CA LYS A 23 -0.66 1.43 -4.13
C LYS A 23 -1.66 2.52 -3.78
N ILE A 24 -1.32 3.39 -2.83
CA ILE A 24 -2.09 4.57 -2.47
C ILE A 24 -1.18 5.78 -2.54
N THR A 25 -1.57 6.75 -3.36
CA THR A 25 -0.89 8.04 -3.53
C THR A 25 -1.62 9.11 -2.74
N VAL A 26 -0.92 9.81 -1.87
CA VAL A 26 -1.48 10.88 -1.02
C VAL A 26 -0.58 12.12 -1.04
N PRO A 27 -1.08 13.30 -0.66
CA PRO A 27 -0.24 14.46 -0.46
C PRO A 27 0.88 14.20 0.55
N ALA A 28 2.08 14.67 0.24
CA ALA A 28 3.23 14.61 1.13
C ALA A 28 3.02 15.52 2.36
N GLY A 29 3.57 15.09 3.48
CA GLY A 29 3.46 15.82 4.75
C GLY A 29 3.48 14.87 5.96
N PRO A 30 3.42 15.44 7.18
CA PRO A 30 3.51 14.67 8.42
C PRO A 30 2.38 13.64 8.59
N TYR A 31 1.24 13.85 7.92
CA TYR A 31 0.08 12.96 7.99
C TYR A 31 -0.05 11.99 6.81
N ALA A 32 0.90 11.98 5.87
CA ALA A 32 0.79 11.18 4.64
C ALA A 32 0.60 9.68 4.94
N TYR A 33 1.36 9.14 5.89
CA TYR A 33 1.23 7.73 6.30
C TYR A 33 -0.17 7.39 6.82
N GLN A 34 -0.73 8.26 7.67
CA GLN A 34 -2.06 8.07 8.24
C GLN A 34 -3.16 8.24 7.18
N ASN A 35 -3.02 9.22 6.28
CA ASN A 35 -3.95 9.43 5.17
C ASN A 35 -4.00 8.22 4.24
N ALA A 36 -2.83 7.67 3.89
CA ALA A 36 -2.76 6.46 3.07
C ALA A 36 -3.44 5.27 3.76
N ARG A 37 -3.22 5.10 5.07
CA ARG A 37 -3.87 4.04 5.85
C ARG A 37 -5.39 4.22 5.90
N THR A 38 -5.88 5.44 6.08
CA THR A 38 -7.31 5.76 6.05
C THR A 38 -7.92 5.40 4.71
N GLU A 39 -7.27 5.75 3.60
CA GLU A 39 -7.75 5.36 2.26
C GLU A 39 -7.74 3.85 2.03
N MET A 40 -6.72 3.13 2.53
CA MET A 40 -6.68 1.68 2.46
C MET A 40 -7.85 1.05 3.21
N VAL A 41 -8.10 1.51 4.44
CA VAL A 41 -9.21 1.03 5.27
C VAL A 41 -10.56 1.38 4.65
N ARG A 42 -10.69 2.56 4.03
CA ARG A 42 -11.91 2.96 3.32
C ARG A 42 -12.22 2.04 2.13
N GLN A 43 -11.20 1.60 1.40
CA GLN A 43 -11.36 0.79 0.19
C GLN A 43 -11.48 -0.72 0.47
N TYR A 44 -10.65 -1.25 1.36
CA TYR A 44 -10.49 -2.71 1.57
C TYR A 44 -10.70 -3.14 3.03
N GLY A 45 -11.03 -2.22 3.93
CA GLY A 45 -11.16 -2.49 5.37
C GLY A 45 -9.81 -2.74 6.05
N ILE A 46 -9.84 -3.44 7.18
CA ILE A 46 -8.64 -3.74 7.97
C ILE A 46 -7.96 -5.06 7.58
N LYS A 47 -8.41 -5.69 6.48
CA LYS A 47 -7.86 -6.97 5.98
C LYS A 47 -6.71 -6.71 5.01
N TRP A 48 -5.59 -6.27 5.56
CA TRP A 48 -4.29 -6.13 4.87
C TRP A 48 -3.18 -6.50 5.86
N GLY A 49 -1.98 -6.79 5.36
CA GLY A 49 -0.85 -7.27 6.16
C GLY A 49 0.08 -6.15 6.60
N PHE A 50 0.75 -5.52 5.63
CA PHE A 50 1.80 -4.54 5.90
C PHE A 50 1.65 -3.30 5.02
N GLN A 51 2.07 -2.16 5.56
CA GLN A 51 2.18 -0.88 4.86
C GLN A 51 3.67 -0.52 4.70
N TYR A 52 4.06 -0.10 3.50
CA TYR A 52 5.44 0.22 3.14
C TYR A 52 5.55 1.58 2.46
N THR A 53 6.68 2.24 2.64
CA THR A 53 7.10 3.33 1.73
C THR A 53 7.52 2.77 0.37
N GLU A 54 7.63 3.63 -0.63
CA GLU A 54 8.11 3.24 -1.95
C GLU A 54 9.52 2.59 -1.90
N GLU A 55 10.45 3.20 -1.18
CA GLU A 55 11.81 2.67 -1.01
C GLU A 55 11.83 1.26 -0.41
N GLN A 56 10.94 0.99 0.55
CA GLN A 56 10.81 -0.33 1.19
C GLN A 56 10.13 -1.36 0.28
N PHE A 57 9.19 -0.94 -0.58
CA PHE A 57 8.34 -1.84 -1.34
C PHE A 57 8.94 -2.23 -2.70
N LEU A 58 9.52 -1.28 -3.45
CA LEU A 58 10.00 -1.56 -4.81
C LEU A 58 11.02 -2.72 -4.89
N PRO A 59 11.93 -2.92 -3.91
CA PRO A 59 12.79 -4.11 -3.89
C PRO A 59 12.02 -5.43 -3.79
N GLN A 60 10.82 -5.44 -3.18
CA GLN A 60 10.01 -6.65 -3.02
C GLN A 60 9.38 -7.12 -4.34
N LEU A 61 9.03 -6.21 -5.25
CA LEU A 61 8.52 -6.56 -6.59
C LEU A 61 9.52 -7.40 -7.41
N LYS A 62 10.82 -7.27 -7.12
CA LYS A 62 11.87 -8.06 -7.79
C LYS A 62 12.05 -9.45 -7.16
N ARG A 63 11.65 -9.61 -5.90
CA ARG A 63 11.87 -10.82 -5.10
C ARG A 63 10.66 -11.75 -5.11
N TRP A 64 9.46 -11.20 -5.22
CA TRP A 64 8.20 -11.92 -5.08
C TRP A 64 7.26 -11.59 -6.25
N PRO A 65 6.43 -12.55 -6.70
CA PRO A 65 5.48 -12.34 -7.79
C PRO A 65 4.24 -11.58 -7.31
N LEU A 66 4.44 -10.34 -6.86
CA LEU A 66 3.38 -9.49 -6.34
C LEU A 66 2.62 -8.81 -7.49
N TRP A 67 1.31 -8.61 -7.31
CA TRP A 67 0.45 -7.97 -8.32
C TRP A 67 -0.41 -6.86 -7.70
N GLU A 68 -0.66 -5.80 -8.48
CA GLU A 68 -1.45 -4.67 -7.99
C GLU A 68 -2.94 -4.95 -8.07
N VAL A 69 -3.62 -4.87 -6.92
CA VAL A 69 -5.07 -4.98 -6.80
C VAL A 69 -5.71 -3.72 -7.37
N LYS A 70 -6.65 -3.91 -8.30
CA LYS A 70 -7.37 -2.82 -8.97
C LYS A 70 -8.41 -2.18 -8.06
#